data_AF-K8ZUY1-F1
#
_entry.id   AF-K8ZUY1-F1
#
_cell.length_a   1.000
_cell.length_b   1.000
_cell.length_c   1.000
_cell.angle_alpha   90.00
_cell.angle_beta   90.00
_cell.angle_gamma   90.00
#
_symmetry.space_group_name_H-M   'P 1'
#
loop_
_entity.id
_entity.type
_entity.pdbx_description
1 polymer ?
#
loop_
_entity_poly.entity_id
_entity_poly.type
_entity_poly.pdbx_seq_one_letter_code
_entity_poly.pdbx_strand_id
1 'polypeptide(L)' 'MKTSKFTDSQIMSILKQAESGTPVATLCREHGMSNATFYKWRAKYGGMDTSLMARLKELE' A
#
# COMPACT_ATOMS: atom_id res chain seq x y z
N MET A 1 -20.49 8.84 -7.40
CA MET A 1 -19.06 8.94 -7.06
C MET A 1 -18.34 7.88 -7.89
N LYS A 2 -17.35 8.23 -8.72
CA LYS A 2 -16.64 7.23 -9.55
C LYS A 2 -16.05 6.18 -8.60
N THR A 3 -16.51 4.94 -8.72
CA THR A 3 -15.97 3.81 -7.97
C THR A 3 -14.48 3.77 -8.24
N SER A 4 -13.67 4.01 -7.21
CA SER A 4 -12.22 3.82 -7.30
C SER A 4 -11.98 2.42 -7.81
N LYS A 5 -11.19 2.28 -8.89
CA LYS A 5 -10.87 0.98 -9.53
C LYS A 5 -10.26 -0.05 -8.55
N PHE A 6 -9.82 0.39 -7.38
CA PHE A 6 -9.17 -0.42 -6.36
C PHE A 6 -9.89 -0.23 -5.02
N THR A 7 -10.16 -1.36 -4.37
CA THR A 7 -10.68 -1.39 -2.99
C THR A 7 -9.56 -1.16 -1.98
N ASP A 8 -9.89 -0.69 -0.77
CA ASP A 8 -8.90 -0.49 0.30
C ASP A 8 -8.10 -1.76 0.61
N SER A 9 -8.73 -2.94 0.56
CA SER A 9 -8.08 -4.23 0.75
C SER A 9 -7.04 -4.53 -0.35
N GLN A 10 -7.37 -4.25 -1.62
CA GLN A 10 -6.41 -4.40 -2.72
C GLN A 10 -5.23 -3.44 -2.54
N ILE A 11 -5.48 -2.20 -2.14
CA ILE A 11 -4.43 -1.21 -1.88
C ILE A 11 -3.47 -1.70 -0.79
N MET A 12 -3.99 -2.19 0.34
CA MET A 12 -3.17 -2.74 1.43
C MET A 12 -2.36 -3.95 0.98
N SER A 13 -2.96 -4.87 0.21
CA SER A 13 -2.26 -6.04 -0.32
C SER A 13 -1.09 -5.65 -1.23
N ILE A 14 -1.28 -4.63 -2.08
CA ILE A 14 -0.23 -4.14 -2.99
C ILE A 14 0.89 -3.44 -2.21
N LEU A 15 0.56 -2.62 -1.20
CA LEU A 15 1.56 -1.98 -0.34
C LEU A 15 2.40 -3.04 0.39
N LYS A 16 1.76 -4.06 0.96
CA LYS A 16 2.45 -5.15 1.66
C LYS A 16 3.37 -5.97 0.74
N GLN A 17 2.97 -6.20 -0.52
CA GLN A 17 3.84 -6.84 -1.50
C GLN A 17 5.09 -6.00 -1.79
N ALA A 18 4.96 -4.68 -1.87
CA ALA A 18 6.10 -3.79 -2.05
C ALA A 18 7.05 -3.82 -0.83
N GLU A 19 6.50 -3.90 0.38
CA GLU A 19 7.29 -4.06 1.62
C GLU A 19 7.96 -5.42 1.73
N SER A 20 7.35 -6.47 1.17
CA SER A 20 7.94 -7.80 1.04
C SER A 20 9.10 -7.87 0.04
N GLY A 21 9.43 -6.76 -0.64
CA GLY A 21 10.55 -6.66 -1.59
C GLY A 21 10.14 -6.70 -3.06
N THR A 22 8.84 -6.75 -3.38
CA THR A 22 8.40 -6.69 -4.78
C THR A 22 8.61 -5.27 -5.34
N PRO A 23 9.28 -5.11 -6.49
CA PRO A 23 9.50 -3.79 -7.07
C PRO A 23 8.18 -3.12 -7.47
N VAL A 24 8.02 -1.86 -7.07
CA VAL A 24 6.82 -1.04 -7.35
C VAL A 24 6.52 -0.97 -8.85
N ALA A 25 7.54 -0.94 -9.70
CA ALA A 25 7.37 -0.92 -11.16
C ALA A 25 6.64 -2.18 -11.68
N THR A 26 6.90 -3.34 -11.09
CA THR A 26 6.22 -4.59 -11.43
C THR A 26 4.78 -4.58 -10.96
N LEU A 27 4.53 -4.20 -9.70
CA LEU A 27 3.17 -4.04 -9.15
C LEU A 27 2.33 -3.05 -9.97
N CYS A 28 2.94 -1.94 -10.37
CA CYS A 28 2.35 -0.92 -11.21
C CYS A 28 1.89 -1.50 -12.56
N ARG A 29 2.71 -2.37 -13.16
CA ARG A 29 2.46 -2.99 -14.47
C ARG A 29 1.47 -4.14 -14.39
N GLU A 30 1.53 -4.98 -13.35
CA GLU A 30 0.61 -6.10 -13.12
C GLU A 30 -0.81 -5.63 -12.79
N HIS A 31 -0.94 -4.63 -11.92
CA HIS A 31 -2.24 -4.12 -11.49
C HIS A 31 -2.80 -3.00 -12.39
N GLY A 32 -2.09 -2.60 -13.45
CA GLY A 32 -2.52 -1.54 -14.36
C GLY A 32 -2.65 -0.18 -13.67
N MET A 33 -1.69 0.13 -12.79
CA MET A 33 -1.65 1.36 -12.00
C MET A 33 -0.52 2.25 -12.49
N SER A 34 -0.42 3.45 -11.91
CA SER A 34 0.73 4.34 -12.08
C SER A 34 1.53 4.41 -10.80
N ASN A 35 2.85 4.59 -10.90
CA ASN A 35 3.74 4.77 -9.75
C ASN A 35 3.25 5.91 -8.83
N ALA A 36 2.74 6.99 -9.40
CA ALA A 36 2.15 8.10 -8.65
C ALA A 36 0.97 7.66 -7.75
N THR A 37 0.13 6.74 -8.23
CA THR A 37 -0.99 6.19 -7.45
C THR A 37 -0.48 5.38 -6.26
N PHE A 38 0.56 4.56 -6.48
CA PHE A 38 1.18 3.77 -5.41
C PHE A 38 1.74 4.67 -4.30
N TYR A 39 2.50 5.72 -4.64
CA TYR A 39 3.04 6.63 -3.62
C TYR A 39 1.95 7.45 -2.90
N LYS A 40 0.86 7.80 -3.58
CA LYS A 40 -0.32 8.40 -2.92
C LYS A 40 -0.95 7.44 -1.90
N TRP A 41 -1.03 6.16 -2.23
CA TRP A 41 -1.49 5.15 -1.28
C TRP A 41 -0.51 4.95 -0.15
N ARG A 42 0.81 4.91 -0.41
CA ARG A 42 1.81 4.81 0.66
C ARG A 42 1.75 6.02 1.61
N ALA A 43 1.50 7.23 1.10
CA ALA A 43 1.30 8.40 1.95
C ALA A 43 0.01 8.32 2.79
N LYS A 44 -1.07 7.79 2.22
CA LYS A 44 -2.38 7.69 2.90
C LYS A 44 -2.46 6.52 3.89
N TYR A 45 -1.93 5.36 3.53
CA TYR A 45 -2.06 4.10 4.26
C TYR A 45 -0.74 3.62 4.88
N GLY A 46 0.43 4.04 4.38
CA GLY A 46 1.73 3.63 4.94
C GLY A 46 2.03 4.23 6.32
N GLY A 47 1.42 5.37 6.67
CA GLY A 47 1.41 5.89 8.05
C GLY A 47 0.51 5.09 9.00
N MET A 48 -0.49 4.39 8.44
CA MET A 48 -1.44 3.58 9.20
C MET A 48 -0.80 2.24 9.59
N ASP A 49 -0.05 1.62 8.68
CA ASP A 49 0.69 0.37 8.95
C ASP A 49 1.84 0.59 9.93
N THR A 50 2.64 1.65 9.74
CA THR A 50 3.72 2.01 10.69
C THR A 50 3.21 2.36 12.08
N SER A 51 2.07 3.05 12.22
CA SER A 51 1.46 3.30 13.54
C SER A 51 0.88 2.03 14.17
N LEU A 52 0.28 1.13 13.38
CA LEU A 52 -0.23 -0.16 13.86
C LEU A 52 0.92 -1.11 14.26
N MET A 53 2.01 -1.14 13.50
CA MET A 53 3.24 -1.88 13.83
C MET A 53 3.96 -1.29 15.03
N ALA A 54 4.08 0.03 15.13
CA ALA A 54 4.68 0.70 16.29
C ALA A 54 3.89 0.36 17.57
N ARG A 55 2.57 0.37 17.50
CA ARG A 55 1.70 0.03 18.63
C ARG A 55 1.77 -1.45 19.02
N LEU A 56 2.06 -2.35 18.08
CA LEU A 56 2.35 -3.76 18.37
C LEU A 56 3.72 -3.95 19.03
N LYS A 57 4.70 -3.11 18.71
CA LYS A 57 6.06 -3.17 19.27
C LYS A 57 6.20 -2.51 20.65
N GLU A 58 5.30 -1.59 21.00
CA GLU A 58 5.27 -0.95 22.33
C GLU A 58 4.63 -1.85 23.41
N LEU A 59 4.16 -3.05 23.04
CA LEU A 59 3.58 -4.04 23.96
C LEU A 59 4.56 -5.17 24.33
N GLU A 60 5.86 -5.03 24.03
CA GLU A 60 6.94 -5.95 24.43
C GLU A 60 7.80 -5.37 25.55
#